data_AF-A0A7C9DY69-F1
#
_entry.id   AF-A0A7C9DY69-F1
#
_cell.length_a   1.000
_cell.length_b   1.000
_cell.length_c   1.000
_cell.angle_alpha   90.00
_cell.angle_beta   90.00
_cell.angle_gamma   90.00
#
_symmetry.space_group_name_H-M   'P 1'
#
loop_
_entity.id
_entity.type
_entity.pdbx_description
1 polymer ?
#
loop_
_entity_poly.entity_id
_entity_poly.type
_entity_poly.pdbx_seq_one_letter_code
_entity_poly.pdbx_strand_id
1 'polypeptide(L)'
;LKNDFVKYTHDEETAEEQEETGWKYIHGDVFRFPKCKSLLAAALGSGTQLFTLTLFIFLLALVGVFYPYNRGALFTALVVIYALTSGIAGYTATCFYCQLEGSNWVRNLLLTGFLFCGPLFLTFCFLNTVAIAYNATAALPFGT
;
A
#
# COMPACT_ATOMS: atom_id res chain seq x y z
N LEU A 1 -2.37 -58.81 -23.37
CA LEU A 1 -3.85 -58.65 -23.25
C LEU A 1 -4.32 -58.51 -21.82
N LYS A 2 -4.45 -59.57 -20.98
CA LYS A 2 -4.88 -59.39 -19.57
C LYS A 2 -3.92 -58.52 -18.75
N ASN A 3 -2.62 -58.69 -18.95
CA ASN A 3 -1.59 -57.92 -18.24
C ASN A 3 -1.55 -56.44 -18.65
N ASP A 4 -1.92 -56.14 -19.91
CA ASP A 4 -2.00 -54.76 -20.40
C ASP A 4 -3.24 -54.07 -19.83
N PHE A 5 -4.38 -54.79 -19.81
CA PHE A 5 -5.64 -54.27 -19.23
C PHE A 5 -5.46 -53.87 -17.76
N VAL A 6 -4.84 -54.74 -16.95
CA VAL A 6 -4.58 -54.44 -15.52
C VAL A 6 -3.68 -53.22 -15.35
N LYS A 7 -2.70 -53.03 -16.25
CA LYS A 7 -1.81 -51.87 -16.19
C LYS A 7 -2.54 -50.56 -16.49
N TYR A 8 -3.38 -50.53 -17.52
CA TYR A 8 -4.15 -49.33 -17.86
C TYR A 8 -5.22 -49.00 -16.81
N THR A 9 -5.91 -50.00 -16.25
CA THR A 9 -6.89 -49.77 -15.18
C THR A 9 -6.24 -49.25 -13.91
N HIS A 10 -5.05 -49.76 -13.54
CA HIS A 10 -4.33 -49.27 -12.37
C HIS A 10 -3.72 -47.87 -12.59
N ASP A 11 -3.27 -47.56 -13.81
CA ASP A 11 -2.79 -46.21 -14.17
C ASP A 11 -3.96 -45.19 -14.22
N GLU A 12 -5.16 -45.61 -14.66
CA GLU A 12 -6.38 -44.78 -14.58
C GLU A 12 -6.85 -44.55 -13.14
N GLU A 13 -6.93 -45.60 -12.30
CA GLU A 13 -7.30 -45.47 -10.89
C GLU A 13 -6.34 -44.56 -10.11
N THR A 14 -5.03 -44.68 -10.36
CA THR A 14 -4.03 -43.80 -9.73
C THR A 14 -4.08 -42.37 -10.25
N ALA A 15 -4.43 -42.16 -11.53
CA ALA A 15 -4.63 -40.82 -12.08
C ALA A 15 -5.88 -40.15 -11.50
N GLU A 16 -7.00 -40.87 -11.35
CA GLU A 16 -8.23 -40.39 -10.72
C GLU A 16 -8.00 -40.04 -9.24
N GLU A 17 -7.30 -40.89 -8.48
CA GLU A 17 -6.91 -40.60 -7.09
C GLU A 17 -6.02 -39.35 -6.98
N GLN A 18 -5.11 -39.15 -7.94
CA GLN A 18 -4.21 -38.00 -8.00
C GLN A 18 -4.95 -36.69 -8.38
N GLU A 19 -5.97 -36.79 -9.22
CA GLU A 19 -6.81 -35.65 -9.60
C GLU A 19 -7.73 -35.23 -8.43
N GLU A 20 -8.35 -36.17 -7.72
CA GLU A 20 -9.13 -35.89 -6.50
C GLU A 20 -8.29 -35.26 -5.38
N THR A 21 -7.03 -35.68 -5.22
CA THR A 21 -6.10 -35.04 -4.28
C THR A 21 -5.61 -33.68 -4.78
N GLY A 22 -5.44 -33.51 -6.10
CA GLY A 22 -4.99 -32.27 -6.73
C GLY A 22 -5.89 -31.06 -6.41
N TRP A 23 -7.20 -31.19 -6.61
CA TRP A 23 -8.18 -30.14 -6.28
C TRP A 23 -8.14 -29.75 -4.79
N LYS A 24 -7.85 -30.70 -3.91
CA LYS A 24 -7.72 -30.52 -2.46
C LYS A 24 -6.48 -29.71 -2.08
N TYR A 25 -5.38 -29.87 -2.80
CA TYR A 25 -4.17 -29.07 -2.63
C TYR A 25 -4.31 -27.65 -3.22
N ILE A 26 -5.07 -27.49 -4.31
CA ILE A 26 -5.36 -26.18 -4.90
C ILE A 26 -6.07 -25.26 -3.90
N HIS A 27 -7.00 -25.79 -3.11
CA HIS A 27 -7.68 -25.01 -2.07
C HIS A 27 -6.73 -24.52 -0.97
N GLY A 28 -5.59 -25.18 -0.76
CA GLY A 28 -4.52 -24.76 0.16
C GLY A 28 -3.58 -23.70 -0.44
N ASP A 29 -3.36 -23.74 -1.75
CA ASP A 29 -2.51 -22.75 -2.44
C ASP A 29 -3.24 -21.42 -2.72
N VAL A 30 -4.58 -21.40 -2.76
CA VAL A 30 -5.38 -20.16 -2.95
C VAL A 30 -5.19 -19.15 -1.81
N PHE A 31 -4.91 -19.61 -0.58
CA PHE A 31 -4.74 -18.74 0.59
C PHE A 31 -3.28 -18.47 0.96
N ARG A 32 -2.35 -18.79 0.06
CA ARG A 32 -0.93 -18.61 0.33
C ARG A 32 -0.60 -17.12 0.42
N PHE A 33 -0.04 -16.70 1.55
CA PHE A 33 0.31 -15.31 1.75
C PHE A 33 1.32 -14.82 0.69
N PRO A 34 1.16 -13.59 0.17
CA PRO A 34 2.08 -13.05 -0.81
C PRO A 34 3.48 -12.89 -0.21
N LYS A 35 4.51 -13.21 -1.00
CA LYS A 35 5.93 -13.07 -0.60
C LYS A 35 6.26 -11.66 -0.08
N CYS A 36 5.59 -10.64 -0.62
CA CYS A 36 5.75 -9.22 -0.26
C CYS A 36 4.57 -8.66 0.55
N LYS A 37 4.13 -9.38 1.59
CA LYS A 37 3.00 -8.95 2.45
C LYS A 37 3.11 -7.55 3.06
N SER A 38 4.32 -7.10 3.40
CA SER A 38 4.52 -5.76 3.98
C SER A 38 4.33 -4.65 2.94
N LEU A 39 4.83 -4.82 1.72
CA LEU A 39 4.70 -3.79 0.69
C LEU A 39 3.25 -3.64 0.22
N LEU A 40 2.53 -4.76 0.13
CA LEU A 40 1.12 -4.76 -0.23
C LEU A 40 0.26 -4.12 0.87
N ALA A 41 0.51 -4.45 2.15
CA ALA A 41 -0.19 -3.83 3.27
C ALA A 41 0.10 -2.32 3.36
N ALA A 42 1.35 -1.91 3.14
CA ALA A 42 1.74 -0.50 3.11
C ALA A 42 1.08 0.25 1.94
N ALA A 43 1.10 -0.32 0.72
CA ALA A 43 0.44 0.28 -0.43
C ALA A 43 -1.08 0.42 -0.21
N LEU A 44 -1.70 -0.57 0.40
CA LEU A 44 -3.14 -0.55 0.72
C LEU A 44 -3.46 0.54 1.75
N GLY A 45 -2.66 0.67 2.82
CA GLY A 45 -2.84 1.73 3.81
C GLY A 45 -2.59 3.14 3.27
N SER A 46 -1.59 3.32 2.40
CA SER A 46 -1.39 4.60 1.70
C SER A 46 -2.56 4.90 0.74
N GLY A 47 -3.07 3.89 0.04
CA GLY A 47 -4.23 4.02 -0.85
C GLY A 47 -5.51 4.43 -0.12
N THR A 48 -5.81 3.79 1.02
CA THR A 48 -6.97 4.15 1.85
C THR A 48 -6.86 5.56 2.42
N GLN A 49 -5.65 5.99 2.79
CA GLN A 49 -5.39 7.36 3.23
C GLN A 49 -5.72 8.37 2.13
N LEU A 50 -5.17 8.18 0.92
CA LEU A 50 -5.39 9.08 -0.21
C LEU A 50 -6.86 9.14 -0.62
N PHE A 51 -7.54 7.99 -0.62
CA PHE A 51 -8.97 7.93 -0.90
C PHE A 51 -9.79 8.69 0.14
N THR A 52 -9.53 8.46 1.43
CA THR A 52 -10.21 9.16 2.53
C THR A 52 -9.96 10.67 2.48
N LEU A 53 -8.70 11.07 2.23
CA LEU A 53 -8.32 12.47 2.08
C LEU A 53 -9.06 13.13 0.91
N THR A 54 -9.14 12.45 -0.23
CA THR A 54 -9.84 12.96 -1.43
C THR A 54 -11.32 13.16 -1.12
N LEU A 55 -11.98 12.17 -0.50
CA LEU A 55 -13.37 12.31 -0.07
C LEU A 55 -13.56 13.48 0.90
N PHE A 56 -12.67 13.65 1.87
CA PHE A 56 -12.76 14.73 2.85
C PHE A 56 -12.63 16.11 2.19
N ILE A 57 -11.70 16.25 1.24
CA ILE A 57 -11.54 17.48 0.44
C ILE A 57 -12.81 17.74 -0.37
N PHE A 58 -13.37 16.73 -1.04
CA PHE A 58 -14.63 16.89 -1.78
C PHE A 58 -15.78 17.35 -0.88
N LEU A 59 -15.92 16.78 0.31
CA LEU A 59 -16.95 17.20 1.26
C LEU A 59 -16.79 18.66 1.70
N LEU A 60 -15.56 19.06 2.06
CA LEU A 60 -15.27 20.45 2.43
C LEU A 60 -15.47 21.43 1.25
N ALA A 61 -15.23 20.97 0.02
CA ALA A 61 -15.51 21.73 -1.20
C ALA A 61 -17.01 21.92 -1.41
N LEU A 62 -17.82 20.89 -1.21
CA LEU A 62 -19.28 20.99 -1.30
C LEU A 62 -19.88 21.92 -0.23
N VAL A 63 -19.31 21.92 0.98
CA VAL A 63 -19.72 22.82 2.08
C VAL A 63 -19.27 24.27 1.82
N GLY A 64 -18.38 24.51 0.86
CA GLY A 64 -17.89 25.85 0.52
C GLY A 64 -16.79 26.38 1.44
N VAL A 65 -16.11 25.50 2.17
CA VAL A 65 -15.03 25.89 3.12
C VAL A 65 -13.78 26.41 2.39
N PHE A 66 -13.58 26.01 1.12
CA PHE A 66 -12.47 26.49 0.31
C PHE A 66 -12.75 27.89 -0.25
N TYR A 67 -12.46 28.93 0.53
CA TYR A 67 -12.46 30.30 0.01
C TYR A 67 -11.12 30.60 -0.69
N PRO A 68 -11.10 30.85 -2.01
CA PRO A 68 -9.87 30.93 -2.81
C PRO A 68 -8.97 32.13 -2.49
N TYR A 69 -9.46 33.08 -1.69
CA TYR A 69 -8.73 34.33 -1.40
C TYR A 69 -7.69 34.20 -0.28
N ASN A 70 -7.78 33.18 0.59
CA ASN A 70 -6.86 32.99 1.70
C ASN A 70 -5.97 31.75 1.50
N ARG A 71 -5.06 31.81 0.51
CA ARG A 71 -4.22 30.67 0.11
C ARG A 71 -3.47 30.02 1.27
N GLY A 72 -3.04 30.78 2.27
CA GLY A 72 -2.36 30.25 3.46
C GLY A 72 -3.24 29.33 4.31
N ALA A 73 -4.50 29.72 4.55
CA ALA A 73 -5.44 28.90 5.32
C ALA A 73 -5.81 27.59 4.61
N LEU A 74 -5.79 27.58 3.28
CA LEU A 74 -6.01 26.36 2.49
C LEU A 74 -4.87 25.35 2.68
N PHE A 75 -3.62 25.80 2.58
CA PHE A 75 -2.47 24.92 2.78
C PHE A 75 -2.42 24.35 4.21
N THR A 76 -2.70 25.18 5.22
CA THR A 76 -2.73 24.70 6.61
C THR A 76 -3.85 23.68 6.83
N ALA A 77 -5.05 23.91 6.29
CA ALA A 77 -6.15 22.96 6.36
C ALA A 77 -5.79 21.62 5.69
N LEU A 78 -5.18 21.65 4.50
CA LEU A 78 -4.74 20.43 3.81
C LEU A 78 -3.72 19.63 4.62
N VAL A 79 -2.74 20.30 5.25
CA VAL A 79 -1.75 19.65 6.12
C VAL A 79 -2.43 19.01 7.33
N VAL A 80 -3.37 19.70 7.97
CA VAL A 80 -4.11 19.18 9.13
C VAL A 80 -4.94 17.95 8.74
N ILE A 81 -5.68 18.01 7.62
CA ILE A 81 -6.49 16.88 7.13
C ILE A 81 -5.59 15.68 6.78
N TYR A 82 -4.44 15.94 6.16
CA TYR A 82 -3.45 14.89 5.87
C TYR A 82 -2.92 14.24 7.15
N ALA A 83 -2.59 15.03 8.17
CA ALA A 83 -2.13 14.53 9.46
C ALA A 83 -3.21 13.67 10.15
N LEU A 84 -4.47 14.11 10.14
CA LEU A 84 -5.59 13.35 10.72
C LEU A 84 -5.84 12.03 9.98
N THR A 85 -5.77 12.03 8.66
CA THR A 85 -5.97 10.82 7.84
C THR A 85 -4.82 9.82 7.93
N SER A 86 -3.62 10.24 8.35
CA SER A 86 -2.46 9.34 8.54
C SER A 86 -2.72 8.22 9.56
N GLY A 87 -3.55 8.47 10.59
CA GLY A 87 -3.93 7.43 11.56
C GLY A 87 -4.73 6.29 10.92
N ILE A 88 -5.59 6.62 9.95
CA ILE A 88 -6.39 5.64 9.18
C ILE A 88 -5.47 4.79 8.30
N ALA A 89 -4.45 5.41 7.72
CA ALA A 89 -3.41 4.73 6.94
C ALA A 89 -2.67 3.68 7.78
N GLY A 90 -2.19 4.09 8.95
CA GLY A 90 -1.45 3.21 9.86
C GLY A 90 -2.30 2.06 10.41
N TYR A 91 -3.55 2.35 10.76
CA TYR A 91 -4.51 1.35 11.22
C TYR A 91 -4.79 0.32 10.12
N THR A 92 -5.19 0.75 8.93
CA THR A 92 -5.53 -0.15 7.81
C THR A 92 -4.33 -0.97 7.33
N ALA A 93 -3.15 -0.36 7.20
CA ALA A 93 -1.92 -1.08 6.86
C ALA A 93 -1.57 -2.15 7.91
N THR A 94 -1.66 -1.81 9.19
CA THR A 94 -1.29 -2.73 10.29
C THR A 94 -2.31 -3.85 10.43
N CYS A 95 -3.62 -3.55 10.39
CA CYS A 95 -4.67 -4.56 10.44
C CYS A 95 -4.56 -5.55 9.29
N PHE A 96 -4.31 -5.06 8.07
CA PHE A 96 -4.15 -5.93 6.90
C PHE A 96 -2.86 -6.76 7.00
N TYR A 97 -1.77 -6.18 7.48
CA TYR A 97 -0.52 -6.90 7.71
C TYR A 97 -0.63 -8.00 8.77
N CYS A 98 -1.37 -7.74 9.85
CA CYS A 98 -1.65 -8.73 10.89
C CYS A 98 -2.53 -9.88 10.37
N GLN A 99 -3.49 -9.60 9.48
CA GLN A 99 -4.30 -10.64 8.81
C GLN A 99 -3.45 -11.57 7.93
N LEU A 100 -2.31 -11.08 7.41
CA LEU A 100 -1.35 -11.88 6.64
C LEU A 100 -0.27 -12.54 7.52
N GLU A 101 -0.56 -12.75 8.82
CA GLU A 101 0.36 -13.33 9.81
C GLU A 101 1.72 -12.62 9.84
N GLY A 102 1.72 -11.30 9.68
CA GLY A 102 2.92 -10.48 9.78
C GLY A 102 3.30 -10.20 11.23
N SER A 103 4.47 -10.65 11.71
CA SER A 103 4.89 -10.35 13.10
C SER A 103 5.45 -8.92 13.27
N ASN A 104 6.15 -8.41 12.26
CA ASN A 104 6.85 -7.12 12.32
C ASN A 104 5.98 -5.91 11.95
N TRP A 105 4.90 -5.69 12.70
CA TRP A 105 3.93 -4.62 12.41
C TRP A 105 4.54 -3.21 12.45
N VAL A 106 5.52 -2.96 13.33
CA VAL A 106 6.23 -1.67 13.43
C VAL A 106 6.98 -1.34 12.14
N ARG A 107 7.66 -2.34 11.56
CA ARG A 107 8.40 -2.17 10.30
C ARG A 107 7.44 -1.89 9.13
N ASN A 108 6.28 -2.52 9.15
CA ASN A 108 5.22 -2.27 8.16
C ASN A 108 4.63 -0.85 8.30
N LEU A 109 4.41 -0.39 9.53
CA LEU A 109 3.92 0.95 9.81
C LEU A 109 4.93 2.02 9.34
N LEU A 110 6.22 1.82 9.65
CA LEU A 110 7.29 2.69 9.15
C LEU A 110 7.34 2.69 7.62
N LEU A 111 7.26 1.51 6.99
CA LEU A 111 7.24 1.39 5.53
C LEU A 111 6.07 2.17 4.92
N THR A 112 4.87 2.08 5.50
CA THR A 112 3.67 2.82 5.07
C THR A 112 3.88 4.33 5.12
N GLY A 113 4.50 4.84 6.19
CA GLY A 113 4.82 6.26 6.33
C GLY A 113 5.89 6.74 5.33
N PHE A 114 6.94 5.95 5.12
CA PHE A 114 8.04 6.29 4.21
C PHE A 114 7.71 6.06 2.73
N LEU A 115 6.72 5.22 2.40
CA LEU A 115 6.40 4.85 1.02
C LEU A 115 6.05 6.09 0.17
N PHE A 116 5.30 7.03 0.74
CA PHE A 116 4.93 8.27 0.08
C PHE A 116 5.82 9.45 0.48
N CYS A 117 6.16 9.55 1.78
CA CYS A 117 6.96 10.68 2.29
C CYS A 117 8.42 10.64 1.82
N GLY A 118 9.01 9.44 1.71
CA GLY A 118 10.41 9.25 1.33
C GLY A 118 10.73 9.74 -0.09
N PRO A 119 10.01 9.28 -1.13
CA PRO A 119 10.22 9.77 -2.49
C PRO A 119 9.96 11.27 -2.61
N LEU A 120 8.91 11.80 -1.96
CA LEU A 120 8.62 13.23 -1.97
C LEU A 120 9.77 14.04 -1.35
N PHE A 121 10.26 13.64 -0.18
CA PHE A 121 11.40 14.28 0.46
C PHE A 121 12.65 14.23 -0.41
N LEU A 122 12.94 13.09 -1.05
CA LEU A 122 14.08 12.96 -1.97
C LEU A 122 13.95 13.90 -3.18
N THR A 123 12.78 13.95 -3.81
CA THR A 123 12.54 14.88 -4.93
C THR A 123 12.68 16.33 -4.49
N PHE A 124 12.16 16.67 -3.32
CA PHE A 124 12.30 18.00 -2.74
C PHE A 124 13.77 18.34 -2.47
N CYS A 125 14.54 17.46 -1.84
CA CYS A 125 15.97 17.67 -1.59
C CYS A 125 16.76 17.85 -2.89
N PHE A 126 16.47 17.04 -3.91
CA PHE A 126 17.10 17.17 -5.23
C PHE A 126 16.78 18.54 -5.85
N LEU A 127 15.50 18.88 -5.94
CA LEU A 127 15.05 20.16 -6.50
C LEU A 127 15.60 21.35 -5.70
N ASN A 128 15.66 21.26 -4.37
CA ASN A 128 16.23 22.30 -3.52
C ASN A 128 17.73 22.48 -3.76
N THR A 129 18.47 21.38 -3.96
CA THR A 129 19.90 21.42 -4.29
C THR A 129 20.13 22.11 -5.64
N VAL A 130 19.32 21.79 -6.65
CA VAL A 130 19.35 22.47 -7.95
C VAL A 130 19.00 23.95 -7.79
N ALA A 131 17.96 24.29 -7.04
CA ALA A 131 17.53 25.67 -6.80
C ALA A 131 18.65 26.52 -6.17
N ILE A 132 19.40 25.96 -5.21
CA ILE A 132 20.54 26.63 -4.59
C ILE A 132 21.68 26.84 -5.60
N ALA A 133 22.00 25.83 -6.41
CA ALA A 133 23.04 25.96 -7.43
C ALA A 133 22.76 27.10 -8.44
N TYR A 134 21.48 27.34 -8.75
CA TYR A 134 21.05 28.44 -9.63
C TYR A 134 20.70 29.75 -8.90
N ASN A 135 20.96 29.86 -7.59
CA ASN A 135 20.58 31.01 -6.75
C ASN A 135 19.10 31.42 -6.93
N ALA A 136 18.20 30.45 -7.06
CA ALA A 136 16.78 30.70 -7.20
C ALA A 136 16.20 31.27 -5.89
N THR A 137 15.34 32.30 -5.99
CA THR A 137 14.69 32.91 -4.81
C THR A 137 13.80 31.93 -4.03
N ALA A 138 13.40 30.82 -4.67
CA ALA A 138 12.60 29.75 -4.05
C ALA A 138 13.44 28.67 -3.36
N ALA A 139 14.78 28.76 -3.39
CA ALA A 139 15.66 27.85 -2.68
C ALA A 139 15.50 28.01 -1.17
N LEU A 140 15.29 26.92 -0.45
CA LEU A 140 15.31 26.92 1.01
C LEU A 140 16.76 26.77 1.47
N PRO A 141 17.30 27.74 2.25
CA PRO A 141 18.68 27.70 2.71
C PRO A 141 18.91 26.51 3.65
N PHE A 142 20.03 25.81 3.49
CA PHE A 142 20.38 24.65 4.33
C PHE A 142 20.82 25.01 5.76
N GLY A 143 20.87 26.30 6.10
CA GLY A 143 21.14 26.79 7.44
C GLY A 143 20.54 28.17 7.66
N THR A 144 20.15 28.45 8.91
CA THR A 144 20.00 29.82 9.42
C THR A 144 21.36 30.44 9.66
#